data_AF-A0A965RF06-F1
#
_entry.id   AF-A0A965RF06-F1
#
_cell.length_a   1.000
_cell.length_b   1.000
_cell.length_c   1.000
_cell.angle_alpha   90.00
_cell.angle_beta   90.00
_cell.angle_gamma   90.00
#
_symmetry.space_group_name_H-M   'P 1'
#
loop_
_entity.id
_entity.type
_entity.pdbx_description
1 polymer ?
#
loop_
_entity_poly.entity_id
_entity_poly.type
_entity_poly.pdbx_seq_one_letter_code
_entity_poly.pdbx_strand_id
1 'polypeptide(L)'
;MGLTLTHEHLFNIVTPWWHPPYDDSARSKELVDEKVSITNIWELRHDPFLNKDNCALDDIESAIAEVKRFAAQGGRTILEACADKGNGRDPEGLARISRESGLNVVMGSGIFLDPVHGPEHLDGSVREIADRIVRDVTVGAQGTNIRAGFIGEIFVGQPFTNRERNSLAGACLAQRETGVPIQIHMPGWYRLGDEVLDFVAAQGVPMQSVVLCHSNPSGDDYEYQTRLLKRGIYLQYDMIGM
;
A
#
# COMPACT_ATOMS: atom_id res chain seq x y z
N MET A 1 -3.18 19.55 7.58
CA MET A 1 -3.00 18.09 7.78
C MET A 1 -2.80 17.78 9.25
N GLY A 2 -1.88 18.43 9.98
CA GLY A 2 -1.70 18.16 11.42
C GLY A 2 -0.92 16.86 11.64
N LEU A 3 -1.03 16.23 12.81
CA LEU A 3 -0.39 14.93 13.06
C LEU A 3 -0.98 13.90 12.09
N THR A 4 -0.12 13.33 11.24
CA THR A 4 -0.51 12.56 10.06
C THR A 4 0.22 11.22 10.04
N LEU A 5 -0.53 10.14 9.86
CA LEU A 5 0.01 8.84 9.46
C LEU A 5 -0.01 8.77 7.93
N THR A 6 1.15 8.52 7.30
CA THR A 6 1.32 8.71 5.86
C THR A 6 1.20 7.42 5.05
N HIS A 7 1.02 6.27 5.67
CA HIS A 7 0.76 4.99 5.01
C HIS A 7 0.13 4.06 6.03
N GLU A 8 -1.17 3.82 5.86
CA GLU A 8 -1.94 2.89 6.67
C GLU A 8 -2.89 2.12 5.75
N HIS A 9 -3.48 1.06 6.28
CA HIS A 9 -4.56 0.33 5.64
C HIS A 9 -5.76 0.24 6.60
N LEU A 10 -6.80 1.03 6.33
CA LEU A 10 -8.07 1.03 7.07
C LEU A 10 -9.01 -0.08 6.60
N PHE A 11 -8.86 -0.47 5.35
CA PHE A 11 -9.35 -1.72 4.77
C PHE A 11 -8.16 -2.39 4.10
N ASN A 12 -8.13 -3.71 4.01
CA ASN A 12 -7.11 -4.40 3.23
C ASN A 12 -7.53 -5.84 3.00
N ILE A 13 -7.49 -6.30 1.75
CA ILE A 13 -7.67 -7.72 1.43
C ILE A 13 -6.38 -8.21 0.78
N VAL A 14 -5.60 -8.98 1.54
CA VAL A 14 -4.34 -9.58 1.10
C VAL A 14 -4.39 -11.11 1.13
N THR A 15 -5.58 -11.71 1.17
CA THR A 15 -5.77 -13.16 1.03
C THR A 15 -5.02 -13.79 -0.15
N PRO A 16 -4.81 -13.11 -1.31
CA PRO A 16 -3.95 -13.66 -2.37
C PRO A 16 -2.48 -13.90 -1.99
N TRP A 17 -1.99 -13.24 -0.93
CA TRP A 17 -0.64 -13.44 -0.37
C TRP A 17 -0.58 -14.59 0.65
N TRP A 18 -1.72 -15.18 0.99
CA TRP A 18 -1.77 -16.36 1.84
C TRP A 18 -0.93 -17.49 1.25
N HIS A 19 -0.26 -18.26 2.11
CA HIS A 19 0.40 -19.50 1.72
C HIS A 19 -0.04 -20.67 2.60
N PRO A 20 -0.02 -21.90 2.07
CA PRO A 20 -0.27 -23.08 2.88
C PRO A 20 0.82 -23.25 3.96
N PRO A 21 0.53 -24.00 5.03
CA PRO A 21 1.52 -24.40 6.02
C PRO A 21 2.77 -25.02 5.39
N TYR A 22 3.95 -24.66 5.91
CA TYR A 22 5.22 -25.30 5.50
C TYR A 22 5.44 -26.68 6.13
N ASP A 23 4.64 -27.03 7.14
CA ASP A 23 4.67 -28.30 7.84
C ASP A 23 3.32 -29.03 7.80
N ASP A 24 3.33 -30.29 8.20
CA ASP A 24 2.16 -31.17 8.15
C ASP A 24 1.40 -31.33 9.47
N SER A 25 1.74 -30.53 10.50
CA SER A 25 1.15 -30.62 11.83
C SER A 25 -0.36 -30.27 11.81
N ALA A 26 -1.10 -30.90 12.73
CA ALA A 26 -2.52 -30.60 12.91
C ALA A 26 -2.73 -29.13 13.28
N ARG A 27 -1.85 -28.56 14.13
CA ARG A 27 -1.94 -27.17 14.58
C ARG A 27 -1.79 -26.19 13.41
N SER A 28 -0.80 -26.37 12.54
CA SER A 28 -0.61 -25.47 11.40
C SER A 28 -1.78 -25.53 10.41
N LYS A 29 -2.45 -26.69 10.28
CA LYS A 29 -3.66 -26.85 9.47
C LYS A 29 -4.88 -26.16 10.09
N GLU A 30 -5.04 -26.24 11.41
CA GLU A 30 -6.10 -25.53 12.15
C GLU A 30 -5.93 -24.01 12.05
N LEU A 31 -4.69 -23.52 12.16
CA LEU A 31 -4.36 -22.10 12.08
C LEU A 31 -4.76 -21.44 10.76
N VAL A 32 -5.01 -22.19 9.68
CA VAL A 32 -5.36 -21.60 8.37
C VAL A 32 -6.70 -20.86 8.43
N ASP A 33 -7.70 -21.44 9.08
CA ASP A 33 -9.09 -20.95 9.09
C ASP A 33 -9.58 -20.56 10.51
N GLU A 34 -8.71 -20.64 11.54
CA GLU A 34 -9.01 -20.16 12.89
C GLU A 34 -9.18 -18.62 12.90
N LYS A 35 -10.08 -18.10 13.73
CA LYS A 35 -10.17 -16.65 13.97
C LYS A 35 -8.95 -16.16 14.75
N VAL A 36 -8.45 -14.97 14.43
CA VAL A 36 -7.37 -14.34 15.19
C VAL A 36 -7.83 -14.12 16.63
N SER A 37 -7.02 -14.56 17.58
CA SER A 37 -7.32 -14.41 19.01
C SER A 37 -6.06 -14.41 19.86
N ILE A 38 -6.22 -14.16 21.16
CA ILE A 38 -5.09 -14.17 22.10
C ILE A 38 -4.39 -15.55 22.17
N THR A 39 -5.06 -16.64 21.80
CA THR A 39 -4.52 -18.00 21.91
C THR A 39 -3.66 -18.42 20.72
N ASN A 40 -3.68 -17.68 19.60
CA ASN A 40 -2.89 -17.98 18.41
C ASN A 40 -1.93 -16.86 17.96
N ILE A 41 -1.94 -15.71 18.66
CA ILE A 41 -1.12 -14.55 18.28
C ILE A 41 0.39 -14.83 18.28
N TRP A 42 0.87 -15.78 19.08
CA TRP A 42 2.30 -16.11 19.11
C TRP A 42 2.72 -16.76 17.79
N GLU A 43 1.95 -17.73 17.30
CA GLU A 43 2.18 -18.39 16.01
C GLU A 43 2.07 -17.38 14.86
N LEU A 44 1.02 -16.54 14.87
CA LEU A 44 0.78 -15.57 13.79
C LEU A 44 1.84 -14.46 13.71
N ARG A 45 2.57 -14.17 14.80
CA ARG A 45 3.72 -13.25 14.73
C ARG A 45 4.93 -13.82 13.99
N HIS A 46 5.05 -15.16 13.93
CA HIS A 46 6.12 -15.83 13.20
C HIS A 46 5.73 -16.10 11.75
N ASP A 47 4.44 -16.34 11.51
CA ASP A 47 3.90 -16.63 10.19
C ASP A 47 2.54 -15.95 9.97
N PRO A 48 2.52 -14.64 9.66
CA PRO A 48 1.29 -13.86 9.58
C PRO A 48 0.38 -14.26 8.40
N PHE A 49 0.96 -14.72 7.29
CA PHE A 49 0.25 -15.05 6.06
C PHE A 49 -0.30 -16.48 6.05
N LEU A 50 -0.03 -17.29 7.07
CA LEU A 50 -0.61 -18.62 7.27
C LEU A 50 -2.13 -18.59 7.48
N ASN A 51 -2.65 -17.54 8.12
CA ASN A 51 -4.01 -17.45 8.61
C ASN A 51 -4.85 -16.51 7.74
N LYS A 52 -5.94 -17.03 7.15
CA LYS A 52 -6.76 -16.24 6.21
C LYS A 52 -7.54 -15.11 6.88
N ASP A 53 -7.88 -15.25 8.15
CA ASP A 53 -8.57 -14.21 8.94
C ASP A 53 -7.64 -13.00 9.17
N ASN A 54 -6.35 -13.24 9.43
CA ASN A 54 -5.32 -12.21 9.56
C ASN A 54 -5.02 -11.48 8.23
N CYS A 55 -5.31 -12.11 7.08
CA CYS A 55 -5.10 -11.54 5.75
C CYS A 55 -6.23 -10.59 5.29
N ALA A 56 -7.22 -10.30 6.14
CA ALA A 56 -8.33 -9.42 5.82
C ALA A 56 -8.59 -8.39 6.93
N LEU A 57 -8.63 -7.12 6.54
CA LEU A 57 -9.13 -6.01 7.32
C LEU A 57 -10.38 -5.47 6.62
N ASP A 58 -11.56 -5.99 7.00
CA ASP A 58 -12.84 -5.69 6.33
C ASP A 58 -13.95 -5.23 7.29
N ASP A 59 -13.70 -5.17 8.60
CA ASP A 59 -14.65 -4.67 9.58
C ASP A 59 -14.53 -3.15 9.81
N ILE A 60 -15.48 -2.42 9.23
CA ILE A 60 -15.55 -0.96 9.34
C ILE A 60 -15.73 -0.46 10.78
N GLU A 61 -16.44 -1.20 11.65
CA GLU A 61 -16.67 -0.75 13.02
C GLU A 61 -15.37 -0.81 13.84
N SER A 62 -14.58 -1.88 13.66
CA SER A 62 -13.22 -1.98 14.21
C SER A 62 -12.31 -0.88 13.66
N ALA A 63 -12.33 -0.63 12.35
CA ALA A 63 -11.55 0.46 11.74
C ALA A 63 -11.89 1.84 12.34
N ILE A 64 -13.19 2.16 12.51
CA ILE A 64 -13.63 3.41 13.14
C ILE A 64 -13.13 3.50 14.58
N ALA A 65 -13.22 2.41 15.35
CA ALA A 65 -12.75 2.37 16.73
C ALA A 65 -11.24 2.63 16.84
N GLU A 66 -10.43 1.99 16.01
CA GLU A 66 -8.97 2.17 16.00
C GLU A 66 -8.57 3.58 15.54
N VAL A 67 -9.19 4.11 14.50
CA VAL A 67 -8.94 5.49 14.04
C VAL A 67 -9.30 6.51 15.14
N LYS A 68 -10.36 6.28 15.91
CA LYS A 68 -10.71 7.13 17.07
C LYS A 68 -9.64 7.09 18.18
N ARG A 69 -8.88 6.00 18.32
CA ARG A 69 -7.74 5.95 19.25
C ARG A 69 -6.63 6.89 18.80
N PHE A 70 -6.31 6.92 17.50
CA PHE A 70 -5.36 7.89 16.95
C PHE A 70 -5.87 9.34 17.11
N ALA A 71 -7.17 9.57 16.86
CA ALA A 71 -7.82 10.86 17.12
C ALA A 71 -7.61 11.35 18.56
N ALA A 72 -7.80 10.45 19.53
CA ALA A 72 -7.67 10.75 20.95
C ALA A 72 -6.23 11.12 21.36
N GLN A 73 -5.22 10.70 20.59
CA GLN A 73 -3.81 11.08 20.77
C GLN A 73 -3.45 12.38 20.02
N GLY A 74 -4.42 13.09 19.45
CA GLY A 74 -4.22 14.33 18.70
C GLY A 74 -3.98 14.12 17.20
N GLY A 75 -4.17 12.90 16.70
CA GLY A 75 -4.15 12.56 15.28
C GLY A 75 -5.17 13.35 14.46
N ARG A 76 -4.82 13.68 13.21
CA ARG A 76 -5.62 14.57 12.36
C ARG A 76 -5.82 14.05 10.94
N THR A 77 -4.85 13.32 10.39
CA THR A 77 -4.92 12.82 9.02
C THR A 77 -4.36 11.40 8.93
N ILE A 78 -4.99 10.55 8.12
CA ILE A 78 -4.48 9.24 7.73
C ILE A 78 -4.48 9.17 6.21
N LEU A 79 -3.37 8.72 5.62
CA LEU A 79 -3.30 8.32 4.23
C LEU A 79 -3.58 6.83 4.14
N GLU A 80 -4.62 6.49 3.39
CA GLU A 80 -5.04 5.13 3.13
C GLU A 80 -4.44 4.60 1.84
N ALA A 81 -3.59 3.57 1.94
CA ALA A 81 -2.72 3.10 0.86
C ALA A 81 -3.29 1.94 0.02
N CYS A 82 -4.57 1.58 0.15
CA CYS A 82 -5.17 0.54 -0.70
C CYS A 82 -5.32 0.92 -2.17
N ALA A 83 -5.10 -0.09 -3.01
CA ALA A 83 -5.24 -0.01 -4.47
C ALA A 83 -6.58 -0.57 -4.97
N ASP A 84 -6.93 -0.27 -6.22
CA ASP A 84 -8.09 -0.87 -6.89
C ASP A 84 -7.85 -2.36 -7.24
N LYS A 85 -8.89 -3.06 -7.71
CA LYS A 85 -8.85 -4.48 -8.13
C LYS A 85 -8.59 -5.50 -7.00
N GLY A 86 -9.41 -5.45 -5.96
CA GLY A 86 -9.53 -6.56 -5.00
C GLY A 86 -8.69 -6.44 -3.74
N ASN A 87 -7.97 -5.35 -3.54
CA ASN A 87 -7.21 -5.08 -2.31
C ASN A 87 -8.05 -4.45 -1.17
N GLY A 88 -9.37 -4.40 -1.31
CA GLY A 88 -10.28 -3.91 -0.25
C GLY A 88 -10.58 -2.41 -0.27
N ARG A 89 -10.12 -1.66 -1.28
CA ARG A 89 -10.41 -0.22 -1.39
C ARG A 89 -11.92 0.06 -1.44
N ASP A 90 -12.41 0.87 -0.50
CA ASP A 90 -13.81 1.30 -0.36
C ASP A 90 -13.92 2.82 -0.11
N PRO A 91 -14.17 3.63 -1.16
CA PRO A 91 -14.31 5.08 -1.03
C PRO A 91 -15.42 5.51 -0.06
N GLU A 92 -16.58 4.84 -0.07
CA GLU A 92 -17.72 5.21 0.77
C GLU A 92 -17.47 4.86 2.23
N GLY A 93 -16.87 3.69 2.47
CA GLY A 93 -16.38 3.27 3.79
C GLY A 93 -15.36 4.25 4.37
N LEU A 94 -14.37 4.67 3.58
CA LEU A 94 -13.38 5.67 4.01
C LEU A 94 -14.03 7.03 4.32
N ALA A 95 -15.01 7.44 3.52
CA ALA A 95 -15.76 8.67 3.79
C ALA A 95 -16.61 8.54 5.07
N ARG A 96 -17.14 7.36 5.38
CA ARG A 96 -17.82 7.08 6.65
C ARG A 96 -16.85 7.17 7.82
N ILE A 97 -15.68 6.51 7.74
CA ILE A 97 -14.63 6.57 8.77
C ILE A 97 -14.22 8.02 9.04
N SER A 98 -13.98 8.80 7.99
CA SER A 98 -13.65 10.23 8.09
C SER A 98 -14.71 11.02 8.87
N ARG A 99 -15.99 10.88 8.51
CA ARG A 99 -17.11 11.57 9.19
C ARG A 99 -17.25 11.15 10.65
N GLU A 100 -17.13 9.87 10.96
CA GLU A 100 -17.39 9.34 12.30
C GLU A 100 -16.21 9.51 13.26
N SER A 101 -14.98 9.53 12.75
CA SER A 101 -13.77 9.78 13.55
C SER A 101 -13.43 11.26 13.67
N GLY A 102 -13.89 12.09 12.73
CA GLY A 102 -13.50 13.49 12.62
C GLY A 102 -12.09 13.71 12.07
N LEU A 103 -11.44 12.66 11.52
CA LEU A 103 -10.13 12.75 10.89
C LEU A 103 -10.26 12.98 9.39
N ASN A 104 -9.23 13.59 8.81
CA ASN A 104 -9.08 13.60 7.36
C ASN A 104 -8.56 12.22 6.92
N VAL A 105 -9.29 11.54 6.05
CA VAL A 105 -8.82 10.31 5.40
C VAL A 105 -8.52 10.63 3.96
N VAL A 106 -7.27 10.41 3.53
CA VAL A 106 -6.80 10.67 2.16
C VAL A 106 -6.63 9.33 1.48
N MET A 107 -7.43 9.06 0.44
CA MET A 107 -7.41 7.79 -0.28
C MET A 107 -6.33 7.76 -1.36
N GLY A 108 -5.62 6.64 -1.47
CA GLY A 108 -4.69 6.32 -2.56
C GLY A 108 -5.38 5.85 -3.84
N SER A 109 -4.67 5.93 -4.95
CA SER A 109 -5.09 5.32 -6.22
C SER A 109 -3.93 4.58 -6.88
N GLY A 110 -4.21 3.35 -7.28
CA GLY A 110 -3.26 2.42 -7.88
C GLY A 110 -3.99 1.16 -8.31
N ILE A 111 -3.23 0.16 -8.73
CA ILE A 111 -3.77 -1.15 -9.10
C ILE A 111 -3.06 -2.22 -8.29
N PHE A 112 -3.85 -3.03 -7.60
CA PHE A 112 -3.36 -4.22 -6.93
C PHE A 112 -2.92 -5.26 -7.96
N LEU A 113 -1.67 -5.71 -7.83
CA LEU A 113 -1.12 -6.76 -8.67
C LEU A 113 -1.30 -8.09 -7.95
N ASP A 114 -2.44 -8.75 -8.19
CA ASP A 114 -2.72 -10.04 -7.58
C ASP A 114 -1.59 -11.05 -7.90
N PRO A 115 -0.89 -11.62 -6.90
CA PRO A 115 0.23 -12.52 -7.11
C PRO A 115 -0.16 -13.85 -7.76
N VAL A 116 -1.45 -14.22 -7.76
CA VAL A 116 -1.98 -15.37 -8.49
C VAL A 116 -1.80 -15.17 -10.00
N HIS A 117 -1.78 -13.91 -10.46
CA HIS A 117 -1.45 -13.59 -11.84
C HIS A 117 0.08 -13.53 -12.00
N GLY A 118 0.63 -14.32 -12.92
CA GLY A 118 2.08 -14.37 -13.17
C GLY A 118 2.67 -13.06 -13.72
N PRO A 119 4.01 -12.95 -13.80
CA PRO A 119 4.72 -11.71 -14.17
C PRO A 119 4.49 -11.22 -15.61
N GLU A 120 3.92 -12.07 -16.47
CA GLU A 120 3.57 -11.74 -17.87
C GLU A 120 2.15 -11.16 -18.01
N HIS A 121 1.32 -11.22 -16.95
CA HIS A 121 -0.04 -10.72 -16.98
C HIS A 121 -0.05 -9.20 -16.82
N LEU A 122 -0.37 -8.45 -17.87
CA LEU A 122 -0.54 -7.00 -17.76
C LEU A 122 -1.96 -6.65 -17.32
N ASP A 123 -2.07 -5.84 -16.28
CA ASP A 123 -3.32 -5.34 -15.70
C ASP A 123 -4.01 -4.22 -16.49
N GLY A 124 -3.70 -4.13 -17.78
CA GLY A 124 -4.01 -3.02 -18.68
C GLY A 124 -2.74 -2.40 -19.24
N SER A 125 -2.88 -1.63 -20.32
CA SER A 125 -1.79 -0.82 -20.86
C SER A 125 -1.42 0.34 -19.93
N VAL A 126 -0.20 0.86 -20.05
CA VAL A 126 0.27 2.06 -19.33
C VAL A 126 -0.76 3.20 -19.35
N ARG A 127 -1.38 3.48 -20.50
CA ARG A 127 -2.37 4.55 -20.63
C ARG A 127 -3.66 4.23 -19.89
N GLU A 128 -4.17 3.01 -19.98
CA GLU A 128 -5.40 2.60 -19.27
C GLU A 128 -5.22 2.66 -17.75
N ILE A 129 -4.04 2.29 -17.25
CA ILE A 129 -3.67 2.43 -15.84
C ILE A 129 -3.63 3.91 -15.45
N ALA A 130 -2.97 4.75 -16.25
CA ALA A 130 -2.90 6.18 -16.00
C ALA A 130 -4.29 6.84 -16.02
N ASP A 131 -5.13 6.54 -17.00
CA ASP A 131 -6.49 7.09 -17.13
C ASP A 131 -7.38 6.75 -15.92
N ARG A 132 -7.22 5.55 -15.37
CA ARG A 132 -7.91 5.14 -14.14
C ARG A 132 -7.47 6.00 -12.96
N ILE A 133 -6.16 6.12 -12.75
CA ILE A 133 -5.60 6.90 -11.64
C ILE A 133 -5.97 8.39 -11.78
N VAL A 134 -5.85 8.97 -12.98
CA VAL A 134 -6.24 10.35 -13.28
C VAL A 134 -7.73 10.55 -12.98
N ARG A 135 -8.60 9.62 -13.37
CA ARG A 135 -10.04 9.69 -13.06
C ARG A 135 -10.29 9.65 -11.56
N ASP A 136 -9.66 8.75 -10.82
CA ASP A 136 -9.80 8.66 -9.36
C ASP A 136 -9.43 9.99 -8.68
N VAL A 137 -8.38 10.67 -9.16
CA VAL A 137 -7.91 11.96 -8.61
C VAL A 137 -8.81 13.13 -9.03
N THR A 138 -9.25 13.18 -10.28
CA THR A 138 -9.90 14.37 -10.85
C THR A 138 -11.43 14.33 -10.81
N VAL A 139 -12.03 13.15 -10.82
CA VAL A 139 -13.48 12.93 -10.89
C VAL A 139 -13.97 12.22 -9.64
N GLY A 140 -13.45 11.02 -9.38
CA GLY A 140 -13.83 10.17 -8.26
C GLY A 140 -13.60 8.68 -8.56
N ALA A 141 -13.47 7.89 -7.49
CA ALA A 141 -13.15 6.47 -7.57
C ALA A 141 -14.40 5.58 -7.53
N GLN A 142 -14.33 4.46 -8.23
CA GLN A 142 -15.35 3.37 -8.21
C GLN A 142 -16.80 3.85 -8.43
N GLY A 143 -16.99 4.85 -9.30
CA GLY A 143 -18.32 5.39 -9.64
C GLY A 143 -18.88 6.39 -8.62
N THR A 144 -18.12 6.73 -7.59
CA THR A 144 -18.46 7.77 -6.60
C THR A 144 -17.88 9.14 -7.01
N ASN A 145 -18.23 10.19 -6.27
CA ASN A 145 -17.60 11.52 -6.38
C ASN A 145 -16.44 11.71 -5.39
N ILE A 146 -15.99 10.64 -4.74
CA ILE A 146 -14.91 10.67 -3.73
C ILE A 146 -13.59 10.48 -4.46
N ARG A 147 -12.70 11.46 -4.30
CA ARG A 147 -11.44 11.53 -5.05
C ARG A 147 -10.26 11.00 -4.25
N ALA A 148 -9.30 10.41 -4.95
CA ALA A 148 -8.00 10.09 -4.41
C ALA A 148 -7.14 11.36 -4.22
N GLY A 149 -6.26 11.35 -3.23
CA GLY A 149 -5.36 12.47 -2.91
C GLY A 149 -3.88 12.19 -3.21
N PHE A 150 -3.51 10.95 -3.48
CA PHE A 150 -2.17 10.53 -3.89
C PHE A 150 -2.23 9.27 -4.75
N ILE A 151 -1.13 8.95 -5.42
CA ILE A 151 -0.97 7.73 -6.21
C ILE A 151 -0.24 6.72 -5.35
N GLY A 152 -0.83 5.56 -5.13
CA GLY A 152 -0.21 4.48 -4.39
C GLY A 152 -1.15 3.68 -3.49
N GLU A 153 -0.62 2.66 -2.81
CA GLU A 153 0.77 2.20 -3.02
C GLU A 153 0.97 1.47 -4.36
N ILE A 154 2.09 1.72 -5.04
CA ILE A 154 2.42 1.06 -6.32
C ILE A 154 3.41 -0.06 -6.05
N PHE A 155 2.99 -1.30 -6.30
CA PHE A 155 3.78 -2.50 -6.01
C PHE A 155 5.04 -2.61 -6.88
N VAL A 156 6.20 -2.75 -6.24
CA VAL A 156 7.45 -3.23 -6.85
C VAL A 156 7.98 -4.41 -6.04
N GLY A 157 8.19 -5.54 -6.71
CA GLY A 157 8.70 -6.76 -6.11
C GLY A 157 10.18 -6.97 -6.37
N GLN A 158 10.64 -8.17 -6.02
CA GLN A 158 11.96 -8.68 -6.41
C GLN A 158 11.78 -10.05 -7.06
N PRO A 159 12.08 -10.22 -8.36
CA PRO A 159 12.61 -9.22 -9.30
C PRO A 159 11.61 -8.12 -9.68
N PHE A 160 12.08 -6.95 -10.15
CA PHE A 160 11.23 -5.89 -10.70
C PHE A 160 10.70 -6.27 -12.09
N THR A 161 9.52 -6.90 -12.13
CA THR A 161 8.97 -7.58 -13.30
C THR A 161 8.44 -6.61 -14.37
N ASN A 162 8.18 -7.12 -15.59
CA ASN A 162 7.57 -6.33 -16.66
C ASN A 162 6.15 -5.85 -16.28
N ARG A 163 5.38 -6.68 -15.57
CA ARG A 163 4.06 -6.32 -15.04
C ARG A 163 4.15 -5.13 -14.07
N GLU A 164 5.08 -5.18 -13.14
CA GLU A 164 5.32 -4.08 -12.18
C GLU A 164 5.82 -2.82 -12.87
N ARG A 165 6.74 -2.93 -13.84
CA ARG A 165 7.19 -1.78 -14.65
C ARG A 165 6.05 -1.14 -15.43
N ASN A 166 5.16 -1.93 -16.01
CA ASN A 166 3.97 -1.43 -16.71
C ASN A 166 3.03 -0.68 -15.75
N SER A 167 2.81 -1.22 -14.55
CA SER A 167 2.02 -0.55 -13.49
C SER A 167 2.67 0.77 -13.06
N LEU A 168 3.97 0.75 -12.74
CA LEU A 168 4.72 1.94 -12.32
C LEU A 168 4.80 2.99 -13.43
N ALA A 169 4.91 2.59 -14.70
CA ALA A 169 4.84 3.52 -15.84
C ALA A 169 3.49 4.23 -15.91
N GLY A 170 2.39 3.51 -15.70
CA GLY A 170 1.04 4.10 -15.66
C GLY A 170 0.90 5.10 -14.50
N ALA A 171 1.40 4.73 -13.32
CA ALA A 171 1.45 5.62 -12.16
C ALA A 171 2.31 6.87 -12.41
N CYS A 172 3.48 6.73 -13.05
CA CYS A 172 4.33 7.87 -13.42
C CYS A 172 3.65 8.81 -14.42
N LEU A 173 2.95 8.26 -15.41
CA LEU A 173 2.19 9.06 -16.37
C LEU A 173 1.06 9.84 -15.67
N ALA A 174 0.29 9.18 -14.80
CA ALA A 174 -0.75 9.83 -14.00
C ALA A 174 -0.19 10.91 -13.06
N GLN A 175 0.97 10.66 -12.44
CA GLN A 175 1.66 11.63 -11.60
C GLN A 175 1.96 12.91 -12.37
N ARG A 176 2.46 12.79 -13.60
CA ARG A 176 2.76 13.94 -14.46
C ARG A 176 1.53 14.72 -14.91
N GLU A 177 0.39 14.06 -15.05
CA GLU A 177 -0.88 14.70 -15.44
C GLU A 177 -1.60 15.37 -14.27
N THR A 178 -1.44 14.85 -13.06
CA THR A 178 -2.22 15.29 -11.88
C THR A 178 -1.40 16.09 -10.87
N GLY A 179 -0.08 15.88 -10.83
CA GLY A 179 0.84 16.52 -9.90
C GLY A 179 0.79 16.01 -8.46
N VAL A 180 -0.10 15.07 -8.12
CA VAL A 180 -0.17 14.49 -6.77
C VAL A 180 1.06 13.61 -6.48
N PRO A 181 1.43 13.38 -5.21
CA PRO A 181 2.59 12.54 -4.87
C PRO A 181 2.35 11.06 -5.21
N ILE A 182 3.44 10.31 -5.38
CA ILE A 182 3.47 8.88 -5.65
C ILE A 182 4.16 8.12 -4.51
N GLN A 183 3.50 7.11 -3.96
CA GLN A 183 4.04 6.14 -3.01
C GLN A 183 4.31 4.82 -3.73
N ILE A 184 5.54 4.32 -3.57
CA ILE A 184 6.01 3.09 -4.21
C ILE A 184 6.34 2.09 -3.12
N HIS A 185 5.64 0.96 -3.12
CA HIS A 185 5.97 -0.22 -2.32
C HIS A 185 7.36 -0.71 -2.74
N MET A 186 8.27 -0.90 -1.78
CA MET A 186 9.59 -1.44 -2.06
C MET A 186 9.76 -2.82 -1.44
N PRO A 187 10.50 -3.73 -2.09
CA PRO A 187 10.88 -4.99 -1.46
C PRO A 187 11.98 -4.70 -0.42
N GLY A 188 11.58 -4.25 0.79
CA GLY A 188 12.43 -3.53 1.75
C GLY A 188 13.72 -4.26 2.20
N TRP A 189 13.73 -5.59 2.14
CA TRP A 189 14.92 -6.40 2.41
C TRP A 189 15.97 -6.38 1.29
N TYR A 190 15.63 -5.84 0.12
CA TYR A 190 16.50 -5.73 -1.04
C TYR A 190 16.92 -4.26 -1.29
N ARG A 191 17.70 -4.01 -2.36
CA ARG A 191 18.30 -2.70 -2.68
C ARG A 191 17.97 -2.23 -4.09
N LEU A 192 16.69 -2.33 -4.47
CA LEU A 192 16.20 -1.95 -5.81
C LEU A 192 15.99 -0.44 -5.99
N GLY A 193 16.09 0.35 -4.92
CA GLY A 193 15.80 1.79 -4.96
C GLY A 193 16.48 2.57 -6.08
N ASP A 194 17.76 2.32 -6.40
CA ASP A 194 18.41 3.02 -7.52
C ASP A 194 17.77 2.69 -8.87
N GLU A 195 17.48 1.41 -9.12
CA GLU A 195 16.83 0.94 -10.35
C GLU A 195 15.41 1.51 -10.49
N VAL A 196 14.63 1.48 -9.41
CA VAL A 196 13.26 2.04 -9.38
C VAL A 196 13.29 3.54 -9.63
N LEU A 197 14.19 4.27 -8.98
CA LEU A 197 14.29 5.71 -9.16
C LEU A 197 14.85 6.10 -10.53
N ASP A 198 15.73 5.31 -11.13
CA ASP A 198 16.18 5.51 -12.51
C ASP A 198 15.02 5.34 -13.49
N PHE A 199 14.20 4.31 -13.28
CA PHE A 199 12.98 4.10 -14.07
C PHE A 199 12.00 5.28 -13.93
N VAL A 200 11.72 5.72 -12.70
CA VAL A 200 10.80 6.85 -12.43
C VAL A 200 11.35 8.17 -13.01
N ALA A 201 12.65 8.42 -12.89
CA ALA A 201 13.28 9.61 -13.46
C ALA A 201 13.21 9.61 -15.00
N ALA A 202 13.41 8.46 -15.65
CA ALA A 202 13.28 8.33 -17.10
C ALA A 202 11.86 8.62 -17.60
N GLN A 203 10.83 8.44 -16.75
CA GLN A 203 9.45 8.78 -17.06
C GLN A 203 9.15 10.29 -16.90
N GLY A 204 10.08 11.07 -16.31
CA GLY A 204 9.95 12.51 -16.10
C GLY A 204 9.17 12.90 -14.84
N VAL A 205 9.04 12.01 -13.86
CA VAL A 205 8.43 12.31 -12.56
C VAL A 205 9.42 13.11 -11.70
N PRO A 206 9.00 14.22 -11.07
CA PRO A 206 9.86 14.95 -10.14
C PRO A 206 10.15 14.11 -8.89
N MET A 207 11.42 13.93 -8.53
CA MET A 207 11.82 13.08 -7.40
C MET A 207 11.23 13.57 -6.06
N GLN A 208 11.03 14.87 -5.88
CA GLN A 208 10.39 15.43 -4.69
C GLN A 208 8.90 15.05 -4.52
N SER A 209 8.31 14.41 -5.52
CA SER A 209 6.95 13.85 -5.43
C SER A 209 6.95 12.35 -5.10
N VAL A 210 8.12 11.71 -5.00
CA VAL A 210 8.27 10.26 -4.84
C VAL A 210 8.54 9.92 -3.38
N VAL A 211 7.81 8.92 -2.88
CA VAL A 211 7.97 8.31 -1.57
C VAL A 211 8.26 6.82 -1.75
N LEU A 212 9.33 6.33 -1.15
CA LEU A 212 9.67 4.91 -1.12
C LEU A 212 9.22 4.30 0.21
N CYS A 213 8.24 3.41 0.15
CA CYS A 213 7.68 2.70 1.30
C CYS A 213 8.65 1.61 1.79
N HIS A 214 8.39 1.07 2.98
CA HIS A 214 9.11 -0.06 3.57
C HIS A 214 10.63 0.16 3.65
N SER A 215 11.04 1.37 4.02
CA SER A 215 12.47 1.70 4.16
C SER A 215 13.08 1.10 5.43
N ASN A 216 12.27 0.64 6.40
CA ASN A 216 12.71 0.11 7.69
C ASN A 216 13.80 -0.98 7.60
N PRO A 217 13.66 -2.05 6.78
CA PRO A 217 14.64 -3.13 6.75
C PRO A 217 16.00 -2.74 6.14
N SER A 218 16.08 -1.56 5.53
CA SER A 218 17.32 -0.98 5.02
C SER A 218 17.96 0.06 5.97
N GLY A 219 17.43 0.23 7.19
CA GLY A 219 17.83 1.29 8.13
C GLY A 219 19.30 1.27 8.55
N ASP A 220 19.93 0.10 8.60
CA ASP A 220 21.36 -0.03 8.93
C ASP A 220 22.27 0.28 7.73
N ASP A 221 21.73 0.36 6.53
CA ASP A 221 22.45 0.68 5.30
C ASP A 221 22.36 2.19 5.01
N TYR A 222 23.08 2.97 5.82
CA TYR A 222 23.08 4.42 5.73
C TYR A 222 23.56 4.94 4.38
N GLU A 223 24.51 4.26 3.73
CA GLU A 223 25.05 4.67 2.43
C GLU A 223 23.99 4.56 1.34
N TYR A 224 23.24 3.45 1.33
CA TYR A 224 22.11 3.27 0.44
C TYR A 224 21.05 4.35 0.65
N GLN A 225 20.56 4.50 1.88
CA GLN A 225 19.49 5.47 2.16
C GLN A 225 19.91 6.91 1.89
N THR A 226 21.14 7.29 2.25
CA THR A 226 21.68 8.63 1.97
C THR A 226 21.77 8.89 0.47
N ARG A 227 22.18 7.90 -0.33
CA ARG A 227 22.21 8.03 -1.79
C ARG A 227 20.83 8.24 -2.38
N LEU A 228 19.82 7.48 -1.91
CA LEU A 228 18.44 7.66 -2.37
C LEU A 228 17.91 9.05 -1.99
N LEU A 229 18.07 9.48 -0.73
CA LEU A 229 17.65 10.81 -0.27
C LEU A 229 18.30 11.95 -1.06
N LYS A 230 19.57 11.82 -1.47
CA LYS A 230 20.25 12.81 -2.33
C LYS A 230 19.61 12.98 -3.70
N ARG A 231 18.78 12.03 -4.15
CA ARG A 231 17.97 12.15 -5.37
C ARG A 231 16.73 13.02 -5.18
N GLY A 232 16.39 13.39 -3.95
CA GLY A 232 15.28 14.29 -3.61
C GLY A 232 13.97 13.61 -3.23
N ILE A 233 13.99 12.29 -3.02
CA ILE A 233 12.82 11.49 -2.61
C ILE A 233 12.60 11.51 -1.09
N TYR A 234 11.46 10.98 -0.66
CA TYR A 234 11.20 10.65 0.74
C TYR A 234 11.40 9.15 0.99
N LEU A 235 12.11 8.81 2.06
CA LEU A 235 12.12 7.45 2.61
C LEU A 235 11.03 7.35 3.66
N GLN A 236 10.17 6.35 3.54
CA GLN A 236 9.08 6.14 4.46
C GLN A 236 9.36 4.92 5.35
N TYR A 237 9.36 5.18 6.65
CA TYR A 237 9.50 4.18 7.70
C TYR A 237 8.11 3.82 8.22
N ASP A 238 7.37 3.05 7.42
CA ASP A 238 5.97 2.68 7.65
C ASP A 238 5.79 1.35 8.42
N MET A 239 6.88 0.62 8.70
CA MET A 239 6.82 -0.63 9.47
C MET A 239 7.17 -0.45 10.96
N ILE A 240 6.87 0.71 11.55
CA ILE A 240 7.18 0.96 12.97
C ILE A 240 6.25 0.14 13.86
N GLY A 241 6.83 -0.73 14.69
CA GLY A 241 6.08 -1.62 15.58
C GLY A 241 5.83 -3.02 15.00
N MET A 242 6.25 -3.25 13.75
CA MET A 242 6.39 -4.59 13.16
C MET A 242 7.72 -5.24 13.54
#